data_AF-A0A0N7KGM0-F1
#
_entry.id   AF-A0A0N7KGM0-F1
#
_cell.length_a   1.000
_cell.length_b   1.000
_cell.length_c   1.000
_cell.angle_alpha   90.00
_cell.angle_beta   90.00
_cell.angle_gamma   90.00
#
_symmetry.space_group_name_H-M   'P 1'
#
loop_
_entity.id
_entity.type
_entity.pdbx_description
1 polymer ?
#
loop_
_entity_poly.entity_id
_entity_poly.type
_entity_poly.pdbx_seq_one_letter_code
_entity_poly.pdbx_strand_id
1 'polypeptide(L)'
;VQPDVTAPGVNILAAWPPMSSPTVIPLDKRSVTWNFDSGTSMSCPHVSGIVAVVRAVHPTWSPAAIKSALMTTAYMYDDTSDVMLAGGTLKAADAFDVGAGHVDPLRALDPGLVYDAGVRDHVLFLCGLGYTRYQIRQMVLPSPSLDTSCGGEGGGAAPPEYDLNYPAIVLPRLNATVTVKRTVTNMGPRRDAVYRAAVVSPHGARAAVWPPALSFSPYRDTASYYVTVAPAKLSRGRYDFGEIVWSDGYHRVRTPLVVRVTTMPDTDTGVDVDVAAARAMDTATATQLQDS
;
A
#
# COMPACT_ATOMS: atom_id res chain seq x y z
N VAL A 1 -1.72 -1.50 0.78
CA VAL A 1 -1.92 -1.22 -0.67
C VAL A 1 -1.71 -2.54 -1.37
N GLN A 2 -2.58 -2.89 -2.31
CA GLN A 2 -2.41 -4.02 -3.22
C GLN A 2 -2.91 -3.58 -4.61
N PRO A 3 -2.24 -3.95 -5.72
CA PRO A 3 -1.00 -4.73 -5.80
C PRO A 3 0.22 -3.97 -5.20
N ASP A 4 1.37 -4.63 -5.10
CA ASP A 4 2.58 -4.00 -4.55
C ASP A 4 3.40 -3.23 -5.60
N VAL A 5 3.56 -3.81 -6.79
CA VAL A 5 4.27 -3.24 -7.94
C VAL A 5 3.61 -3.72 -9.23
N THR A 6 3.86 -3.05 -10.35
CA THR A 6 3.49 -3.52 -11.68
C THR A 6 4.73 -3.87 -12.51
N ALA A 7 4.56 -4.80 -13.45
CA ALA A 7 5.61 -5.27 -14.35
C ALA A 7 5.00 -5.74 -15.69
N PRO A 8 5.79 -5.88 -16.76
CA PRO A 8 5.30 -6.25 -18.08
C PRO A 8 4.53 -7.58 -18.06
N GLY A 9 3.28 -7.54 -18.54
CA GLY A 9 2.40 -8.72 -18.54
C GLY A 9 1.45 -8.80 -19.73
N VAL A 10 1.61 -7.95 -20.74
CA VAL A 10 0.76 -7.93 -21.94
C VAL A 10 1.64 -8.23 -23.15
N ASN A 11 1.21 -9.18 -23.98
CA ASN A 11 1.93 -9.63 -25.17
C ASN A 11 3.39 -10.01 -24.86
N ILE A 12 3.58 -10.86 -23.85
CA ILE A 12 4.89 -11.37 -23.46
C ILE A 12 5.19 -12.61 -24.30
N LEU A 13 6.33 -12.62 -24.97
CA LEU A 13 6.85 -13.77 -25.70
C LEU A 13 7.59 -14.70 -24.73
N ALA A 14 7.14 -15.93 -24.59
CA ALA A 14 7.78 -16.93 -23.74
C ALA A 14 7.79 -18.32 -24.39
N ALA A 15 8.60 -19.22 -23.85
CA ALA A 15 8.66 -20.60 -24.31
C ALA A 15 7.30 -21.28 -24.17
N TRP A 16 6.92 -22.08 -25.17
CA TRP A 16 5.62 -22.73 -25.25
C TRP A 16 5.76 -24.21 -25.63
N PRO A 17 5.00 -25.12 -25.01
CA PRO A 17 5.05 -26.53 -25.36
C PRO A 17 4.62 -26.76 -26.82
N PRO A 18 5.43 -27.43 -27.67
CA PRO A 18 5.06 -27.68 -29.07
C PRO A 18 3.79 -28.52 -29.26
N MET A 19 3.38 -29.25 -28.23
CA MET A 19 2.17 -30.08 -28.21
C MET A 19 0.89 -29.30 -27.88
N SER A 20 1.03 -28.06 -27.41
CA SER A 20 -0.08 -27.18 -27.06
C SER A 20 -0.28 -26.14 -28.15
N SER A 21 -1.51 -26.00 -28.65
CA SER A 21 -1.80 -24.98 -29.67
C SER A 21 -1.61 -23.57 -29.10
N PRO A 22 -1.12 -22.60 -29.90
CA PRO A 22 -0.90 -21.22 -29.42
C PRO A 22 -2.14 -20.54 -28.86
N THR A 23 -3.32 -20.89 -29.38
CA THR A 23 -4.60 -20.33 -28.94
C THR A 23 -5.29 -21.15 -27.86
N VAL A 24 -4.76 -22.33 -27.52
CA VAL A 24 -5.38 -23.30 -26.60
C VAL A 24 -6.74 -23.82 -27.12
N ILE A 25 -7.10 -23.52 -28.38
CA ILE A 25 -8.33 -24.00 -29.01
C ILE A 25 -8.05 -25.35 -29.68
N PRO A 26 -8.92 -26.37 -29.53
CA PRO A 26 -8.72 -27.71 -30.12
C PRO A 26 -8.60 -27.73 -31.66
N LEU A 27 -9.15 -26.72 -32.33
CA LEU A 27 -9.11 -26.60 -33.79
C LEU A 27 -7.79 -26.02 -34.32
N ASP A 28 -7.03 -25.33 -33.47
CA ASP A 28 -5.75 -24.75 -33.85
C ASP A 28 -4.67 -25.84 -33.86
N LYS A 29 -4.23 -26.23 -35.06
CA LYS A 29 -3.23 -27.28 -35.27
C LYS A 29 -1.79 -26.75 -35.33
N ARG A 30 -1.57 -25.46 -35.12
CA ARG A 30 -0.22 -24.88 -35.16
C ARG A 30 0.60 -25.41 -33.99
N SER A 31 1.89 -25.60 -34.25
CA SER A 31 2.89 -25.97 -33.25
C SER A 31 3.97 -24.89 -33.25
N VAL A 32 4.28 -24.37 -32.06
CA VAL A 32 5.27 -23.31 -31.85
C VAL A 32 6.10 -23.63 -30.61
N THR A 33 7.34 -23.17 -30.59
CA THR A 33 8.22 -23.25 -29.41
C THR A 33 8.19 -21.98 -28.56
N TRP A 34 7.57 -20.91 -29.09
CA TRP A 34 7.39 -19.63 -28.44
C TRP A 34 5.98 -19.11 -28.71
N ASN A 35 5.34 -18.50 -27.73
CA ASN A 35 4.01 -17.94 -27.86
C ASN A 35 3.91 -16.59 -27.15
N PHE A 36 3.03 -15.72 -27.66
CA PHE A 36 2.64 -14.50 -26.99
C PHE A 36 1.45 -14.78 -26.08
N ASP A 37 1.55 -14.36 -24.83
CA ASP A 37 0.45 -14.46 -23.88
C ASP A 37 0.36 -13.21 -23.00
N SER A 38 -0.79 -13.00 -22.36
CA SER A 38 -1.08 -11.83 -21.54
C SER A 38 -1.73 -12.23 -20.22
N GLY A 39 -1.29 -11.60 -19.14
CA GLY A 39 -1.86 -11.76 -17.80
C GLY A 39 -0.88 -11.40 -16.71
N THR A 40 -1.39 -11.27 -15.49
CA THR A 40 -0.54 -11.12 -14.28
C THR A 40 0.35 -12.36 -14.06
N SER A 41 -0.03 -13.51 -14.62
CA SER A 41 0.79 -14.72 -14.73
C SER A 41 2.11 -14.47 -15.49
N MET A 42 2.15 -13.50 -16.40
CA MET A 42 3.34 -13.10 -17.15
C MET A 42 4.12 -11.97 -16.45
N SER A 43 3.44 -11.08 -15.72
CA SER A 43 4.11 -10.07 -14.87
C SER A 43 4.86 -10.69 -13.69
N CYS A 44 4.27 -11.69 -13.04
CA CYS A 44 4.85 -12.37 -11.87
C CYS A 44 6.29 -12.88 -12.09
N PRO A 45 6.60 -13.66 -13.16
CA PRO A 45 7.95 -14.16 -13.38
C PRO A 45 8.97 -13.05 -13.69
N HIS A 46 8.56 -11.91 -14.26
CA HIS A 46 9.46 -10.75 -14.40
C HIS A 46 9.90 -10.24 -13.02
N VAL A 47 8.96 -10.05 -12.09
CA VAL A 47 9.27 -9.61 -10.72
C VAL A 47 10.12 -10.67 -10.00
N SER A 48 9.79 -11.95 -10.13
CA SER A 48 10.58 -13.05 -9.56
C SER A 48 12.02 -13.08 -10.08
N GLY A 49 12.24 -12.83 -11.37
CA GLY A 49 13.56 -12.71 -11.97
C GLY A 49 14.36 -11.55 -11.39
N ILE A 50 13.72 -10.38 -11.24
CA ILE A 50 14.35 -9.20 -10.61
C ILE A 50 14.70 -9.50 -9.16
N VAL A 51 13.79 -10.10 -8.39
CA VAL A 51 14.04 -10.52 -6.99
C VAL A 51 15.26 -11.43 -6.91
N ALA A 52 15.41 -12.39 -7.82
CA ALA A 52 16.56 -13.28 -7.85
C ALA A 52 17.87 -12.53 -8.08
N VAL A 53 17.89 -11.55 -8.99
CA VAL A 53 19.07 -10.70 -9.24
C VAL A 53 19.40 -9.84 -8.02
N VAL A 54 18.40 -9.17 -7.42
CA VAL A 54 18.59 -8.35 -6.22
C VAL A 54 19.13 -9.22 -5.07
N ARG A 55 18.59 -10.42 -4.87
CA ARG A 55 19.07 -11.37 -3.84
C ARG A 55 20.48 -11.88 -4.11
N ALA A 56 20.88 -12.03 -5.37
CA ALA A 56 22.25 -12.43 -5.73
C ALA A 56 23.26 -11.31 -5.41
N VAL A 57 22.89 -10.05 -5.63
CA VAL A 57 23.72 -8.88 -5.28
C VAL A 57 23.71 -8.63 -3.77
N HIS A 58 22.59 -8.87 -3.09
CA HIS A 58 22.42 -8.67 -1.65
C HIS A 58 21.98 -9.95 -0.91
N PRO A 59 22.89 -10.93 -0.69
CA PRO A 59 22.53 -12.25 -0.15
C PRO A 59 21.99 -12.23 1.29
N THR A 60 22.19 -11.14 2.03
CA THR A 60 21.79 -11.01 3.44
C THR A 60 20.45 -10.29 3.62
N TRP A 61 19.93 -9.63 2.59
CA TRP A 61 18.69 -8.84 2.70
C TRP A 61 17.47 -9.71 2.96
N SER A 62 16.64 -9.36 3.94
CA SER A 62 15.39 -10.08 4.19
C SER A 62 14.45 -10.03 2.96
N PRO A 63 13.45 -10.93 2.86
CA PRO A 63 12.41 -10.81 1.86
C PRO A 63 11.67 -9.45 1.91
N ALA A 64 11.48 -8.89 3.10
CA ALA A 64 10.86 -7.58 3.29
C ALA A 64 11.75 -6.44 2.77
N ALA A 65 13.06 -6.51 2.99
CA ALA A 65 14.01 -5.54 2.46
C ALA A 65 14.05 -5.55 0.92
N ILE A 66 14.05 -6.73 0.29
CA ILE A 66 14.00 -6.86 -1.18
C ILE A 66 12.68 -6.29 -1.72
N LYS A 67 11.56 -6.65 -1.09
CA LYS A 67 10.24 -6.09 -1.44
C LYS A 67 10.22 -4.57 -1.31
N SER A 68 10.78 -4.03 -0.23
CA SER A 68 10.92 -2.60 -0.03
C SER A 68 11.75 -1.94 -1.12
N ALA A 69 12.88 -2.53 -1.49
CA ALA A 69 13.73 -2.00 -2.55
C ALA A 69 12.95 -1.87 -3.87
N LEU A 70 12.20 -2.90 -4.25
CA LEU A 70 11.36 -2.89 -5.45
C LEU A 70 10.25 -1.84 -5.41
N MET A 71 9.53 -1.74 -4.29
CA MET A 71 8.42 -0.81 -4.15
C MET A 71 8.89 0.65 -4.10
N THR A 72 9.92 0.95 -3.31
CA THR A 72 10.33 2.33 -3.06
C THR A 72 11.07 2.97 -4.23
N THR A 73 11.61 2.15 -5.13
CA THR A 73 12.33 2.58 -6.33
C THR A 73 11.47 2.55 -7.60
N ALA A 74 10.28 1.96 -7.53
CA ALA A 74 9.32 1.92 -8.62
C ALA A 74 8.90 3.33 -9.07
N TYR A 75 8.61 3.46 -10.37
CA TYR A 75 8.24 4.73 -11.00
C TYR A 75 6.78 4.73 -11.46
N MET A 76 6.18 5.92 -11.53
CA MET A 76 4.77 6.14 -11.91
C MET A 76 4.61 6.87 -13.26
N TYR A 77 5.72 7.18 -13.93
CA TYR A 77 5.72 7.99 -15.15
C TYR A 77 6.11 7.16 -16.37
N ASP A 78 5.47 7.42 -17.50
CA ASP A 78 5.82 6.79 -18.77
C ASP A 78 7.00 7.52 -19.46
N ASP A 79 7.29 7.13 -20.69
CA ASP A 79 8.34 7.71 -21.53
C ASP A 79 8.02 9.13 -22.01
N THR A 80 6.76 9.57 -21.94
CA THR A 80 6.36 10.97 -22.16
C THR A 80 6.44 11.81 -20.90
N SER A 81 6.88 11.23 -19.78
CA SER A 81 6.91 11.84 -18.44
C SER A 81 5.54 12.17 -17.87
N ASP A 82 4.48 11.59 -18.43
CA ASP A 82 3.13 11.68 -17.91
C ASP A 82 2.89 10.57 -16.88
N VAL A 83 1.91 10.77 -15.99
CA VAL A 83 1.53 9.71 -15.05
C VAL A 83 0.92 8.56 -15.86
N MET A 84 1.40 7.34 -15.62
CA MET A 84 0.87 6.14 -16.26
C MET A 84 -0.66 6.08 -16.15
N LEU A 85 -1.31 5.59 -17.19
CA LEU A 85 -2.76 5.44 -17.20
C LEU A 85 -3.18 4.07 -16.68
N ALA A 86 -4.33 4.02 -16.02
CA ALA A 86 -4.99 2.77 -15.68
C ALA A 86 -5.44 2.08 -16.98
N GLY A 87 -5.02 0.82 -17.16
CA GLY A 87 -5.20 0.08 -18.40
C GLY A 87 -6.63 0.11 -18.93
N GLY A 88 -6.78 0.39 -20.24
CA GLY A 88 -8.08 0.48 -20.90
C GLY A 88 -8.86 1.77 -20.60
N THR A 89 -8.27 2.76 -19.94
CA THR A 89 -8.92 4.03 -19.59
C THR A 89 -7.98 5.23 -19.81
N LEU A 90 -8.52 6.45 -19.74
CA LEU A 90 -7.74 7.70 -19.73
C LEU A 90 -7.49 8.23 -18.30
N LYS A 91 -7.80 7.43 -17.28
CA LYS A 91 -7.60 7.79 -15.87
C LYS A 91 -6.14 7.59 -15.51
N ALA A 92 -5.52 8.54 -14.83
CA ALA A 92 -4.21 8.34 -14.20
C ALA A 92 -4.27 7.14 -13.23
N ALA A 93 -3.29 6.25 -13.33
CA ALA A 93 -3.16 5.08 -12.48
C ALA A 93 -2.88 5.51 -11.03
N ASP A 94 -3.61 4.90 -10.11
CA ASP A 94 -3.41 5.10 -8.68
C ASP A 94 -2.77 3.87 -8.03
N ALA A 95 -2.60 3.93 -6.71
CA ALA A 95 -1.92 2.87 -5.97
C ALA A 95 -2.72 1.55 -5.93
N PHE A 96 -4.01 1.55 -6.25
CA PHE A 96 -4.79 0.32 -6.41
C PHE A 96 -4.71 -0.25 -7.83
N ASP A 97 -4.29 0.54 -8.81
CA ASP A 97 -4.06 0.07 -10.17
C ASP A 97 -2.66 -0.56 -10.33
N VAL A 98 -1.62 0.11 -9.79
CA VAL A 98 -0.20 -0.27 -10.04
C VAL A 98 0.66 -0.39 -8.78
N GLY A 99 0.07 -0.28 -7.58
CA GLY A 99 0.81 -0.36 -6.33
C GLY A 99 1.75 0.83 -6.14
N ALA A 100 3.03 0.54 -5.93
CA ALA A 100 4.08 1.56 -5.88
C ALA A 100 4.52 2.05 -7.26
N GLY A 101 4.12 1.38 -8.35
CA GLY A 101 4.45 1.73 -9.72
C GLY A 101 5.15 0.61 -10.48
N HIS A 102 5.67 0.92 -11.66
CA HIS A 102 6.40 -0.02 -12.50
C HIS A 102 7.79 -0.29 -11.91
N VAL A 103 8.16 -1.56 -11.86
CA VAL A 103 9.47 -2.01 -11.36
C VAL A 103 10.63 -1.35 -12.12
N ASP A 104 11.65 -0.93 -11.38
CA ASP A 104 12.95 -0.50 -11.90
C ASP A 104 14.05 -1.43 -11.33
N PRO A 105 14.51 -2.42 -12.11
CA PRO A 105 15.48 -3.40 -11.63
C PRO A 105 16.81 -2.76 -11.20
N LEU A 106 17.28 -1.72 -11.90
CA LEU A 106 18.59 -1.13 -11.66
C LEU A 106 18.57 -0.26 -10.41
N ARG A 107 17.52 0.54 -10.21
CA ARG A 107 17.37 1.34 -8.99
C ARG A 107 17.14 0.45 -7.77
N ALA A 108 16.44 -0.67 -7.92
CA ALA A 108 16.21 -1.63 -6.83
C ALA A 108 17.50 -2.29 -6.30
N LEU A 109 18.60 -2.28 -7.05
CA LEU A 109 19.90 -2.74 -6.58
C LEU A 109 20.57 -1.78 -5.58
N ASP A 110 20.25 -0.49 -5.63
CA ASP A 110 20.73 0.51 -4.66
C ASP A 110 19.58 1.46 -4.28
N PRO A 111 18.64 1.00 -3.42
CA PRO A 111 17.47 1.78 -3.06
C PRO A 111 17.79 2.90 -2.05
N GLY A 112 18.99 2.92 -1.47
CA GLY A 112 19.34 3.79 -0.35
C GLY A 112 18.72 3.30 0.97
N LEU A 113 17.41 3.47 1.14
CA LEU A 113 16.69 3.07 2.36
C LEU A 113 15.74 1.89 2.10
N VAL A 114 15.59 1.01 3.08
CA VAL A 114 14.60 -0.08 3.06
C VAL A 114 13.74 -0.11 4.33
N TYR A 115 12.50 -0.55 4.18
CA TYR A 115 11.57 -0.89 5.25
C TYR A 115 11.69 -2.40 5.50
N ASP A 116 12.44 -2.77 6.53
CA ASP A 116 12.59 -4.16 6.91
C ASP A 116 11.50 -4.59 7.90
N ALA A 117 11.07 -5.85 7.83
CA ALA A 117 10.08 -6.44 8.71
C ALA A 117 10.35 -7.94 8.86
N GLY A 118 10.34 -8.41 10.10
CA GLY A 118 10.51 -9.82 10.45
C GLY A 118 9.18 -10.58 10.56
N VAL A 119 9.29 -11.88 10.84
CA VAL A 119 8.10 -12.74 11.05
C VAL A 119 7.28 -12.25 12.25
N ARG A 120 7.94 -11.76 13.31
CA ARG A 120 7.26 -11.25 14.50
C ARG A 120 6.38 -10.03 14.20
N ASP A 121 6.84 -9.14 13.33
CA ASP A 121 6.06 -7.95 12.92
C ASP A 121 4.76 -8.36 12.20
N HIS A 122 4.81 -9.42 11.39
CA HIS A 122 3.63 -9.96 10.72
C HIS A 122 2.66 -10.63 11.71
N VAL A 123 3.17 -11.31 12.75
CA VAL A 123 2.32 -11.82 13.85
C VAL A 123 1.61 -10.66 14.56
N LEU A 124 2.35 -9.60 14.91
CA LEU A 124 1.77 -8.42 15.57
C LEU A 124 0.75 -7.70 14.67
N PHE A 125 1.00 -7.64 13.36
CA PHE A 125 0.03 -7.15 12.38
C PHE A 125 -1.27 -7.97 12.39
N LEU A 126 -1.18 -9.31 12.38
CA LEU A 126 -2.36 -10.16 12.48
C LEU A 126 -3.09 -9.97 13.83
N CYS A 127 -2.36 -9.80 14.93
CA CYS A 127 -2.95 -9.45 16.21
C CYS A 127 -3.70 -8.10 16.15
N GLY A 128 -3.14 -7.07 15.51
CA GLY A 128 -3.77 -5.76 15.30
C GLY A 128 -5.04 -5.83 14.45
N LEU A 129 -5.13 -6.80 13.53
CA LEU A 129 -6.36 -7.11 12.78
C LEU A 129 -7.43 -7.86 13.62
N GLY A 130 -7.12 -8.24 14.86
CA GLY A 130 -8.03 -8.96 15.75
C GLY A 130 -7.93 -10.49 15.65
N TYR A 131 -6.93 -11.05 14.98
CA TYR A 131 -6.72 -12.49 14.97
C TYR A 131 -6.24 -12.98 16.34
N THR A 132 -6.82 -14.08 16.80
CA THR A 132 -6.41 -14.76 18.03
C THR A 132 -5.11 -15.53 17.84
N ARG A 133 -4.37 -15.74 18.93
CA ARG A 133 -3.18 -16.61 18.96
C ARG A 133 -3.43 -17.99 18.33
N TYR A 134 -4.62 -18.55 18.53
CA TYR A 134 -4.99 -19.85 17.97
C TYR A 134 -5.09 -19.79 16.43
N GLN A 135 -5.78 -18.80 15.88
CA GLN A 135 -5.90 -18.61 14.43
C GLN A 135 -4.54 -18.39 13.78
N ILE A 136 -3.68 -17.55 14.39
CA ILE A 136 -2.34 -17.28 13.86
C ILE A 136 -1.51 -18.56 13.81
N ARG A 137 -1.58 -19.41 14.84
CA ARG A 137 -0.89 -20.72 14.86
C ARG A 137 -1.30 -21.66 13.73
N GLN A 138 -2.51 -21.52 13.19
CA GLN A 138 -2.95 -22.33 12.05
C GLN A 138 -2.44 -21.78 10.70
N MET A 139 -2.00 -20.52 10.65
CA MET A 139 -1.50 -19.87 9.43
C MET A 139 0.01 -19.98 9.27
N VAL A 140 0.75 -20.20 10.36
CA VAL A 140 2.21 -20.25 10.37
C VAL A 140 2.71 -21.68 10.51
N LEU A 141 3.83 -21.98 9.86
CA LEU A 141 4.52 -23.26 10.08
C LEU A 141 4.99 -23.35 11.53
N PRO A 142 4.74 -24.46 12.24
CA PRO A 142 5.20 -24.64 13.60
C PRO A 142 6.72 -24.50 13.70
N SER A 143 7.19 -23.55 14.50
CA SER A 143 8.61 -23.36 14.81
C SER A 143 8.79 -23.06 16.31
N PRO A 144 9.74 -23.71 17.00
CA PRO A 144 10.01 -23.45 18.42
C PRO A 144 10.41 -22.00 18.73
N SER A 145 10.99 -21.31 17.74
CA SER A 145 11.47 -19.92 17.88
C SER A 145 10.42 -18.87 17.54
N LEU A 146 9.25 -19.26 17.02
CA LEU A 146 8.21 -18.32 16.60
C LEU A 146 7.26 -17.99 17.75
N ASP A 147 7.35 -16.76 18.26
CA ASP A 147 6.37 -16.23 19.18
C ASP A 147 5.09 -15.78 18.45
N THR A 148 4.00 -16.51 18.69
CA THR A 148 2.66 -16.20 18.16
C THR A 148 1.80 -15.38 19.14
N SER A 149 2.37 -14.87 20.23
CA SER A 149 1.65 -14.06 21.21
C SER A 149 1.30 -12.67 20.66
N CYS A 150 0.26 -12.05 21.21
CA CYS A 150 -0.14 -10.68 20.86
C CYS A 150 0.37 -9.63 21.86
N GLY A 151 1.39 -9.96 22.66
CA GLY A 151 2.08 -8.96 23.48
C GLY A 151 2.96 -8.07 22.60
N GLY A 152 2.84 -6.76 22.75
CA GLY A 152 3.78 -5.79 22.19
C GLY A 152 5.10 -5.76 22.95
N GLU A 153 6.05 -4.95 22.48
CA GLU A 153 7.31 -4.71 23.20
C GLU A 153 7.02 -4.27 24.65
N GLY A 154 7.76 -4.83 25.62
CA GLY A 154 7.60 -4.51 27.04
C GLY A 154 6.31 -5.02 27.70
N GLY A 155 5.57 -5.94 27.06
CA GLY A 155 4.34 -6.52 27.63
C GLY A 155 3.08 -5.68 27.42
N GLY A 156 3.14 -4.67 26.54
CA GLY A 156 1.98 -3.86 26.16
C GLY A 156 1.02 -4.56 25.18
N ALA A 157 -0.03 -3.84 24.77
CA ALA A 157 -0.91 -4.28 23.70
C ALA A 157 -0.15 -4.38 22.35
N ALA A 158 -0.63 -5.25 21.46
CA ALA A 158 -0.10 -5.29 20.09
C ALA A 158 -0.26 -3.91 19.41
N PRO A 159 0.72 -3.50 18.58
CA PRO A 159 0.59 -2.29 17.81
C PRO A 159 -0.60 -2.38 16.85
N PRO A 160 -1.18 -1.24 16.44
CA PRO A 160 -2.22 -1.21 15.42
C PRO A 160 -1.72 -1.82 14.10
N GLU A 161 -2.66 -2.31 13.28
CA GLU A 161 -2.36 -2.95 12.00
C GLU A 161 -1.64 -2.02 11.02
N TYR A 162 -1.89 -0.71 11.09
CA TYR A 162 -1.24 0.28 10.23
C TYR A 162 0.24 0.54 10.57
N ASP A 163 0.72 0.08 11.73
CA ASP A 163 2.11 0.24 12.19
C ASP A 163 3.04 -0.88 11.70
N LEU A 164 2.55 -1.88 10.96
CA LEU A 164 3.42 -2.80 10.21
C LEU A 164 4.40 -1.98 9.36
N ASN A 165 5.70 -2.29 9.47
CA ASN A 165 6.76 -1.54 8.80
C ASN A 165 6.82 -1.83 7.29
N TYR A 166 5.76 -1.44 6.60
CA TYR A 166 5.51 -1.71 5.20
C TYR A 166 5.79 -0.46 4.35
N PRO A 167 6.35 -0.60 3.13
CA PRO A 167 6.66 0.51 2.22
C PRO A 167 5.41 1.12 1.55
N ALA A 168 4.28 1.13 2.25
CA ALA A 168 3.06 1.86 1.91
C ALA A 168 2.23 2.11 3.19
N ILE A 169 1.42 3.16 3.18
CA ILE A 169 0.50 3.49 4.27
C ILE A 169 -0.92 3.50 3.71
N VAL A 170 -1.84 2.77 4.35
CA VAL A 170 -3.27 2.77 4.02
C VAL A 170 -4.07 3.05 5.27
N LEU A 171 -4.91 4.08 5.21
CA LEU A 171 -5.86 4.44 6.26
C LEU A 171 -7.27 4.31 5.69
N PRO A 172 -7.89 3.11 5.74
CA PRO A 172 -9.17 2.83 5.09
C PRO A 172 -10.37 3.49 5.79
N ARG A 173 -10.16 4.01 7.01
CA ARG A 173 -11.11 4.81 7.77
C ARG A 173 -10.37 5.92 8.50
N LEU A 174 -10.31 7.11 7.90
CA LEU A 174 -9.74 8.30 8.51
C LEU A 174 -10.87 9.21 9.00
N ASN A 175 -11.28 9.04 10.26
CA ASN A 175 -12.27 9.87 10.93
C ASN A 175 -11.67 10.82 11.99
N ALA A 176 -10.44 10.53 12.42
CA ALA A 176 -9.66 11.31 13.37
C ALA A 176 -8.19 11.34 12.93
N THR A 177 -7.38 12.15 13.60
CA THR A 177 -5.94 12.20 13.36
C THR A 177 -5.30 10.86 13.74
N VAL A 178 -4.55 10.28 12.82
CA VAL A 178 -3.79 9.03 13.02
C VAL A 178 -2.30 9.34 12.86
N THR A 179 -1.47 8.77 13.73
CA THR A 179 -0.02 8.80 13.58
C THR A 179 0.50 7.39 13.36
N VAL A 180 1.23 7.21 12.27
CA VAL A 180 1.77 5.94 11.83
C VAL A 180 3.29 5.95 12.01
N LYS A 181 3.86 4.92 12.63
CA LYS A 181 5.31 4.78 12.79
C LYS A 181 5.89 3.99 11.61
N ARG A 182 7.03 4.44 11.11
CA ARG A 182 7.87 3.68 10.16
C ARG A 182 9.32 3.70 10.61
N THR A 183 10.03 2.63 10.28
CA THR A 183 11.46 2.49 10.53
C THR A 183 12.15 2.15 9.22
N VAL A 184 13.21 2.87 8.91
CA VAL A 184 14.00 2.66 7.70
C VAL A 184 15.44 2.35 8.07
N THR A 185 16.06 1.46 7.30
CA THR A 185 17.46 1.10 7.41
C THR A 185 18.20 1.59 6.18
N ASN A 186 19.32 2.29 6.38
CA ASN A 186 20.22 2.71 5.30
C ASN A 186 21.06 1.52 4.83
N MET A 187 20.73 1.02 3.64
CA MET A 187 21.46 -0.05 2.96
C MET A 187 22.38 0.49 1.85
N GLY A 188 22.33 1.79 1.56
CA GLY A 188 23.15 2.43 0.54
C GLY A 188 24.64 2.43 0.92
N PRO A 189 25.56 2.43 -0.06
CA PRO A 189 27.00 2.33 0.19
C PRO A 189 27.55 3.48 1.04
N ARG A 190 26.92 4.65 0.97
CA ARG A 190 27.24 5.80 1.83
C ARG A 190 26.54 5.67 3.17
N ARG A 191 27.31 5.37 4.21
CA ARG A 191 26.79 5.23 5.59
C ARG A 191 26.50 6.57 6.25
N ASP A 192 27.25 7.61 5.90
CA ASP A 192 26.96 9.00 6.28
C ASP A 192 26.05 9.62 5.22
N ALA A 193 24.75 9.68 5.51
CA ALA A 193 23.75 10.20 4.58
C ALA A 193 22.64 10.93 5.34
N VAL A 194 22.11 12.00 4.72
CA VAL A 194 20.98 12.75 5.25
C VAL A 194 19.88 12.75 4.21
N TYR A 195 18.75 12.16 4.56
CA TYR A 195 17.55 12.13 3.73
C TYR A 195 16.57 13.19 4.20
N ARG A 196 16.00 13.96 3.29
CA ARG A 196 14.95 14.95 3.56
C ARG A 196 13.61 14.44 3.07
N ALA A 197 12.57 14.65 3.87
CA ALA A 197 11.20 14.27 3.52
C ALA A 197 10.56 15.33 2.61
N ALA A 198 9.87 14.86 1.58
CA ALA A 198 8.86 15.59 0.85
C ALA A 198 7.53 14.83 0.96
N VAL A 199 6.43 15.56 1.14
CA VAL A 199 5.10 14.96 1.36
C VAL A 199 4.11 15.57 0.38
N VAL A 200 3.45 14.72 -0.39
CA VAL A 200 2.26 15.07 -1.17
C VAL A 200 1.06 14.58 -0.40
N SER A 201 0.28 15.50 0.17
CA SER A 201 -0.91 15.14 0.94
C SER A 201 -2.00 14.59 0.02
N PRO A 202 -2.66 13.48 0.39
CA PRO A 202 -3.86 13.02 -0.31
C PRO A 202 -4.94 14.09 -0.27
N HIS A 203 -5.72 14.19 -1.34
CA HIS A 203 -6.84 15.12 -1.38
C HIS A 203 -7.83 14.82 -0.23
N GLY A 204 -8.28 15.87 0.47
CA GLY A 204 -9.17 15.71 1.62
C GLY A 204 -8.50 15.35 2.96
N ALA A 205 -7.18 15.12 2.98
CA ALA A 205 -6.40 14.93 4.20
C ALA A 205 -5.15 15.84 4.23
N ARG A 206 -4.56 16.01 5.40
CA ARG A 206 -3.26 16.67 5.59
C ARG A 206 -2.30 15.66 6.19
N ALA A 207 -1.18 15.43 5.51
CA ALA A 207 -0.13 14.55 5.98
C ALA A 207 1.11 15.38 6.36
N ALA A 208 1.73 15.05 7.49
CA ALA A 208 2.98 15.64 7.95
C ALA A 208 3.93 14.54 8.43
N VAL A 209 5.23 14.75 8.23
CA VAL A 209 6.28 13.80 8.61
C VAL A 209 7.18 14.43 9.67
N TRP A 210 7.51 13.65 10.70
CA TRP A 210 8.44 14.05 11.75
C TRP A 210 9.42 12.92 12.11
N PRO A 211 10.73 13.17 12.19
CA PRO A 211 11.43 14.42 11.86
C PRO A 211 11.41 14.70 10.34
N PRO A 212 11.65 15.95 9.89
CA PRO A 212 11.69 16.29 8.46
C PRO A 212 12.96 15.80 7.74
N ALA A 213 13.97 15.37 8.50
CA ALA A 213 15.21 14.81 7.98
C ALA A 213 15.66 13.61 8.82
N LEU A 214 16.20 12.58 8.16
CA LEU A 214 16.81 11.42 8.79
C LEU A 214 18.30 11.43 8.51
N SER A 215 19.10 11.33 9.56
CA SER A 215 20.56 11.30 9.48
C SER A 215 21.07 9.92 9.89
N PHE A 216 21.90 9.35 9.03
CA PHE A 216 22.54 8.05 9.20
C PHE A 216 24.04 8.23 9.34
N SER A 217 24.67 7.29 10.04
CA SER A 217 26.12 7.21 10.19
C SER A 217 26.56 5.74 10.27
N PRO A 218 27.86 5.43 10.19
CA PRO A 218 28.38 4.07 10.41
C PRO A 218 27.93 3.40 11.71
N TYR A 219 27.57 4.17 12.73
CA TYR A 219 27.12 3.68 14.03
C TYR A 219 25.59 3.66 14.17
N ARG A 220 24.88 4.24 13.21
CA ARG A 220 23.42 4.37 13.20
C ARG A 220 22.90 4.25 11.78
N ASP A 221 22.63 3.01 11.40
CA ASP A 221 22.06 2.62 10.11
C ASP A 221 20.52 2.65 10.11
N THR A 222 19.88 2.73 11.28
CA THR A 222 18.43 2.71 11.43
C THR A 222 17.87 4.02 11.97
N ALA A 223 16.73 4.44 11.41
CA ALA A 223 16.02 5.61 11.87
C ALA A 223 14.50 5.41 11.77
N SER A 224 13.77 5.82 12.81
CA SER A 224 12.31 5.85 12.79
C SER A 224 11.79 7.26 12.52
N TYR A 225 10.65 7.32 11.85
CA TYR A 225 9.89 8.54 11.63
C TYR A 225 8.39 8.27 11.81
N TYR A 226 7.64 9.35 11.95
CA TYR A 226 6.21 9.34 12.21
C TYR A 226 5.50 10.12 11.11
N VAL A 227 4.39 9.57 10.65
CA VAL A 227 3.50 10.18 9.67
C VAL A 227 2.19 10.49 10.36
N THR A 228 1.91 11.77 10.58
CA THR A 228 0.63 12.20 11.13
C THR A 228 -0.29 12.60 9.99
N VAL A 229 -1.45 11.96 9.91
CA VAL A 229 -2.47 12.22 8.90
C VAL A 229 -3.75 12.67 9.59
N ALA A 230 -4.22 13.86 9.25
CA ALA A 230 -5.45 14.44 9.77
C ALA A 230 -6.48 14.61 8.64
N PRO A 231 -7.77 14.31 8.88
CA PRO A 231 -8.82 14.62 7.91
C PRO A 231 -8.93 16.15 7.76
N ALA A 232 -9.02 16.63 6.52
CA ALA A 232 -9.07 18.06 6.20
C ALA A 232 -10.39 18.49 5.55
N LYS A 233 -11.27 17.54 5.19
CA LYS A 233 -12.58 17.78 4.60
C LYS A 233 -13.62 16.81 5.15
N LEU A 234 -14.89 17.21 5.11
CA LEU A 234 -16.01 16.30 5.32
C LEU A 234 -16.13 15.40 4.08
N SER A 235 -16.19 14.09 4.30
CA SER A 235 -16.29 13.11 3.21
C SER A 235 -17.03 11.85 3.67
N ARG A 236 -17.76 11.23 2.73
CA ARG A 236 -18.47 9.95 2.88
C ARG A 236 -17.60 8.75 2.43
N GLY A 237 -16.29 8.94 2.28
CA GLY A 237 -15.35 7.84 2.06
C GLY A 237 -15.05 7.54 0.59
N ARG A 238 -14.40 8.49 -0.10
CA ARG A 238 -13.61 8.23 -1.30
C ARG A 238 -12.15 7.96 -0.92
N TYR A 239 -11.47 7.08 -1.67
CA TYR A 239 -10.03 6.91 -1.54
C TYR A 239 -9.30 8.03 -2.28
N ASP A 240 -8.36 8.65 -1.59
CA ASP A 240 -7.49 9.68 -2.12
C ASP A 240 -6.02 9.26 -1.90
N PHE A 241 -5.14 9.71 -2.79
CA PHE A 241 -3.77 9.23 -2.91
C PHE A 241 -2.78 10.38 -2.73
N GLY A 242 -1.69 10.08 -2.05
CA GLY A 242 -0.54 10.94 -1.86
C GLY A 242 0.72 10.10 -1.76
N GLU A 243 1.83 10.73 -1.39
CA GLU A 243 3.12 10.06 -1.27
C GLU A 243 4.03 10.74 -0.26
N ILE A 244 4.94 9.95 0.28
CA ILE A 244 6.07 10.41 1.08
C ILE A 244 7.33 10.02 0.33
N VAL A 245 8.26 10.96 0.19
CA VAL A 245 9.51 10.76 -0.53
C VAL A 245 10.65 11.16 0.37
N TRP A 246 11.58 10.24 0.59
CA TRP A 246 12.88 10.53 1.19
C TRP A 246 13.93 10.67 0.09
N SER A 247 14.69 11.76 0.12
CA SER A 247 15.76 12.00 -0.85
C SER A 247 17.03 12.53 -0.18
N ASP A 248 18.17 11.98 -0.57
CA ASP A 248 19.51 12.47 -0.24
C ASP A 248 20.17 13.21 -1.43
N GLY A 249 19.39 13.49 -2.49
CA GLY A 249 19.86 14.07 -3.75
C GLY A 249 20.26 13.05 -4.82
N TYR A 250 20.44 11.77 -4.47
CA TYR A 250 20.78 10.69 -5.39
C TYR A 250 19.71 9.58 -5.38
N HIS A 251 19.41 9.06 -4.19
CA HIS A 251 18.33 8.14 -3.93
C HIS A 251 17.00 8.88 -3.80
N ARG A 252 15.93 8.22 -4.25
CA ARG A 252 14.55 8.69 -4.09
C ARG A 252 13.71 7.51 -3.61
N VAL A 253 13.40 7.49 -2.33
CA VAL A 253 12.69 6.40 -1.64
C VAL A 253 11.23 6.83 -1.48
N ARG A 254 10.36 6.29 -2.33
CA ARG A 254 8.94 6.69 -2.41
C ARG A 254 8.05 5.71 -1.64
N THR A 255 7.08 6.24 -0.91
CA THR A 255 6.08 5.47 -0.16
C THR A 255 4.68 5.97 -0.51
N PRO A 256 3.82 5.16 -1.14
CA PRO A 256 2.42 5.53 -1.38
C PRO A 256 1.67 5.74 -0.07
N LEU A 257 0.87 6.80 -0.01
CA LEU A 257 -0.03 7.11 1.10
C LEU A 257 -1.47 7.13 0.59
N VAL A 258 -2.29 6.20 1.06
CA VAL A 258 -3.68 6.04 0.63
C VAL A 258 -4.61 6.26 1.81
N VAL A 259 -5.60 7.12 1.66
CA VAL A 259 -6.52 7.45 2.75
C VAL A 259 -7.95 7.42 2.26
N ARG A 260 -8.88 7.02 3.13
CA ARG A 260 -10.31 7.16 2.91
C ARG A 260 -10.91 7.97 4.06
N VAL A 261 -11.25 9.21 3.78
CA VAL A 261 -11.78 10.15 4.77
C VAL A 261 -13.26 9.83 5.03
N THR A 262 -13.61 9.51 6.27
CA THR A 262 -14.97 9.11 6.69
C THR A 262 -15.40 9.92 7.91
N THR A 263 -15.45 11.24 7.74
CA THR A 263 -15.76 12.20 8.81
C THR A 263 -17.22 12.64 8.82
N MET A 264 -17.99 12.32 7.77
CA MET A 264 -19.45 12.47 7.83
C MET A 264 -20.09 11.30 8.56
N PRO A 265 -21.08 11.55 9.45
CA PRO A 265 -21.91 10.49 9.99
C PRO A 265 -22.69 9.81 8.85
N ASP A 266 -22.83 8.48 8.93
CA ASP A 266 -23.77 7.77 8.08
C ASP A 266 -25.16 8.29 8.42
N THR A 267 -25.77 9.04 7.50
CA THR A 267 -27.20 9.33 7.56
C THR A 267 -27.96 8.08 7.12
N ASP A 268 -27.85 7.00 7.89
CA ASP A 268 -28.81 5.90 7.86
C ASP A 268 -29.93 6.21 8.86
N THR A 269 -30.61 7.32 8.59
CA THR A 269 -31.96 7.55 9.08
C THR A 269 -32.86 7.55 7.86
N GLY A 270 -33.11 6.35 7.33
CA GLY A 270 -34.43 6.04 6.80
C GLY A 270 -35.45 6.15 7.94
N VAL A 271 -35.76 7.37 8.33
CA VAL A 271 -36.89 7.71 9.19
C VAL A 271 -37.69 8.72 8.41
N ASP A 272 -38.73 8.21 7.76
CA ASP A 272 -39.97 8.89 7.38
C ASP A 272 -39.91 10.42 7.38
N VAL A 273 -39.40 11.00 6.29
CA VAL A 273 -39.58 12.42 6.00
C VAL A 273 -41.06 12.74 5.69
N ASP A 274 -41.92 11.72 5.54
CA ASP A 274 -43.35 11.88 5.26
C ASP A 274 -44.27 11.84 6.50
N VAL A 275 -43.82 11.39 7.68
CA VAL A 275 -44.71 11.30 8.86
C VAL A 275 -44.63 12.55 9.76
N ALA A 276 -43.50 13.26 9.76
CA ALA A 276 -43.37 14.52 10.51
C ALA A 276 -44.08 15.70 9.80
N ALA A 277 -44.14 15.70 8.46
CA ALA A 277 -44.89 16.70 7.70
C ALA A 277 -46.41 16.48 7.78
N ALA A 278 -46.88 15.23 7.88
CA ALA A 278 -48.30 14.91 8.03
C ALA A 278 -48.87 15.27 9.42
N ARG A 279 -48.08 15.14 10.49
CA ARG A 279 -48.54 15.51 11.86
C ARG A 279 -48.52 17.02 12.15
N ALA A 280 -47.78 17.80 11.37
CA ALA A 280 -47.78 19.27 11.47
C ALA A 280 -48.95 19.92 10.71
N MET A 281 -49.54 19.24 9.72
CA MET A 281 -50.74 19.72 9.02
C MET A 281 -52.04 19.39 9.77
N ASP A 282 -52.11 18.28 10.50
CA ASP A 282 -53.34 17.86 11.20
C ASP A 282 -53.58 18.60 12.53
N THR A 283 -52.57 19.34 13.03
CA THR A 283 -52.71 20.24 14.19
C THR A 283 -53.03 21.68 13.83
N ALA A 284 -52.92 22.07 12.55
CA ALA A 284 -53.26 23.41 12.06
C ALA A 284 -54.72 23.52 11.55
N THR A 285 -55.38 22.41 11.21
CA THR A 285 -56.78 22.37 10.78
C THR A 285 -57.78 22.16 11.92
N ALA A 286 -57.34 21.79 13.13
CA ALA A 286 -58.22 21.58 14.28
C ALA A 286 -58.48 22.85 15.13
N THR A 287 -57.90 24.01 14.78
CA THR A 287 -58.09 25.28 15.53
C THR A 287 -58.89 26.34 14.76
N GLN A 288 -59.55 26.00 13.65
CA GLN A 288 -60.34 26.96 12.86
C GLN A 288 -61.81 26.57 12.58
N LEU A 289 -62.42 25.72 13.42
CA LEU A 289 -63.85 25.42 13.39
C LEU A 289 -64.52 25.57 14.75
N GLN A 290 -64.28 26.69 15.43
CA GLN A 290 -65.04 27.07 16.64
C GLN A 290 -65.46 28.54 16.74
N ASP A 291 -65.46 29.30 15.63
CA ASP A 291 -66.14 30.60 15.57
C ASP A 291 -66.74 30.82 14.17
N SER A 292 -68.01 30.47 14.02
CA SER A 292 -69.06 31.03 13.12
C SER A 292 -70.24 30.07 13.02
#